data_AF-A0A2M8S935-F1
#
_entry.id   AF-A0A2M8S935-F1
#
_cell.length_a   1.000
_cell.length_b   1.000
_cell.length_c   1.000
_cell.angle_alpha   90.00
_cell.angle_beta   90.00
_cell.angle_gamma   90.00
#
_symmetry.space_group_name_H-M   'P 1'
#
loop_
_entity.id
_entity.type
_entity.pdbx_description
1 polymer ?
#
loop_
_entity_poly.entity_id
_entity_poly.type
_entity_poly.pdbx_seq_one_letter_code
_entity_poly.pdbx_strand_id
1 'polypeptide(L)'
;MHTRTHNPFTTIHTEGALLPADLLQRVLAADPGLEGLSPADYHLPNGEKLNEAINRSWNRLQGSWAAFRAMRERLGIGDFATGETRDRWL
;
A
#
# COMPACT_ATOMS: atom_id res chain seq x y z
N MET A 1 29.19 -13.65 5.03
CA MET A 1 28.67 -13.44 6.39
C MET A 1 27.16 -13.25 6.24
N HIS A 2 26.35 -14.30 6.46
CA HIS A 2 24.90 -14.21 6.30
C HIS A 2 24.32 -13.58 7.56
N THR A 3 23.97 -12.30 7.51
CA THR A 3 23.24 -11.61 8.57
C THR A 3 21.88 -12.30 8.67
N ARG A 4 21.65 -13.03 9.75
CA ARG A 4 20.35 -13.65 10.04
C ARG A 4 19.35 -12.53 10.27
N THR A 5 18.57 -12.21 9.25
CA THR A 5 17.56 -11.14 9.29
C THR A 5 16.49 -11.54 10.30
N HIS A 6 16.49 -10.90 11.46
CA HIS A 6 15.44 -11.07 12.45
C HIS A 6 14.19 -10.37 11.90
N ASN A 7 13.18 -11.14 11.47
CA ASN A 7 11.92 -10.58 10.99
C ASN A 7 10.97 -10.38 12.20
N PRO A 8 10.80 -9.14 12.73
CA PRO A 8 9.89 -8.88 13.84
C PRO A 8 8.42 -8.90 13.41
N PHE A 9 8.14 -8.97 12.11
CA PHE A 9 6.80 -8.86 11.56
C PHE A 9 6.14 -10.23 11.48
N THR A 10 5.11 -10.45 12.30
CA THR A 10 4.33 -11.70 12.33
C THR A 10 3.29 -11.80 11.21
N THR A 11 2.90 -10.67 10.63
CA THR A 11 1.86 -10.57 9.60
C THR A 11 2.37 -10.07 8.25
N ILE A 12 3.69 -9.89 8.09
CA ILE A 12 4.31 -9.41 6.85
C ILE A 12 5.25 -10.47 6.31
N HIS A 13 5.07 -10.79 5.03
CA HIS A 13 5.94 -11.67 4.26
C HIS A 13 6.48 -10.91 3.04
N THR A 14 7.78 -11.02 2.79
CA THR A 14 8.44 -10.40 1.63
C THR A 14 8.60 -11.43 0.54
N GLU A 15 7.96 -11.20 -0.60
CA GLU A 15 8.12 -12.00 -1.80
C GLU A 15 9.17 -11.39 -2.75
N GLY A 16 9.96 -12.22 -3.44
CA GLY A 16 10.86 -11.77 -4.50
C GLY A 16 12.05 -10.89 -4.06
N ALA A 17 12.34 -10.83 -2.75
CA ALA A 17 13.47 -10.09 -2.15
C ALA A 17 13.50 -8.56 -2.41
N LEU A 18 12.43 -7.96 -2.94
CA LEU A 18 12.37 -6.53 -3.25
C LEU A 18 12.25 -5.63 -2.00
N LEU A 19 11.64 -6.14 -0.93
CA LEU A 19 11.38 -5.39 0.31
C LEU A 19 11.92 -6.16 1.51
N PRO A 20 13.25 -6.26 1.69
CA PRO A 20 13.83 -7.09 2.72
C PRO A 20 13.44 -6.60 4.13
N ALA A 21 13.41 -7.51 5.10
CA ALA A 21 12.85 -7.20 6.43
C ALA A 21 13.62 -6.10 7.18
N ASP A 22 14.92 -5.93 6.92
CA ASP A 22 15.71 -4.81 7.44
C ASP A 22 15.28 -3.46 6.85
N LEU A 23 14.90 -3.39 5.57
CA LEU A 23 14.32 -2.18 4.99
C LEU A 23 13.00 -1.84 5.69
N LEU A 24 12.14 -2.83 5.92
CA LEU A 24 10.87 -2.62 6.63
C LEU A 24 11.09 -2.12 8.07
N GLN A 25 12.14 -2.60 8.75
CA GLN A 25 12.52 -2.09 10.07
C GLN A 25 12.96 -0.62 10.02
N ARG A 26 13.73 -0.22 8.99
CA ARG A 26 14.17 1.17 8.81
C ARG A 26 13.00 2.11 8.51
N VAL A 27 12.02 1.64 7.71
CA VAL A 27 10.75 2.36 7.47
C VAL A 27 9.99 2.54 8.79
N LEU A 28 9.86 1.48 9.59
CA LEU A 28 9.18 1.54 10.88
C LEU A 28 9.86 2.52 11.86
N ALA A 29 11.19 2.58 11.83
CA ALA A 29 11.99 3.49 12.66
C ALA A 29 11.98 4.94 12.16
N ALA A 30 11.34 5.23 11.01
CA ALA A 30 11.43 6.51 10.32
C ALA A 30 12.90 6.96 10.14
N ASP A 31 13.75 6.04 9.69
CA ASP A 31 15.19 6.27 9.54
C ASP A 31 15.45 7.52 8.67
N PRO A 32 16.11 8.58 9.21
CA PRO A 32 16.41 9.80 8.47
C PRO A 32 17.32 9.58 7.25
N GLY A 33 18.08 8.49 7.23
CA GLY A 33 18.91 8.09 6.10
C GLY A 33 18.17 7.32 5.02
N LEU A 34 16.84 7.15 5.15
CA LEU A 34 15.98 6.52 4.15
C LEU A 34 15.13 7.59 3.46
N GLU A 35 15.38 7.79 2.16
CA GLU A 35 14.62 8.74 1.33
C GLU A 35 13.17 8.29 1.14
N GLY A 36 12.27 9.22 0.80
CA GLY A 36 10.87 8.91 0.53
C GLY A 36 10.00 8.68 1.77
N LEU A 37 10.49 9.08 2.96
CA LEU A 37 9.76 9.03 4.22
C LEU A 37 9.26 10.39 4.71
N SER A 38 9.60 11.47 4.00
CA SER A 38 9.12 12.81 4.36
C SER A 38 7.79 13.12 3.66
N PRO A 39 6.90 13.93 4.27
CA PRO A 39 5.68 14.38 3.60
C PRO A 39 5.96 15.13 2.27
N ALA A 40 7.10 15.83 2.18
CA ALA A 40 7.49 16.59 1.01
C ALA A 40 7.73 15.71 -0.22
N ASP A 41 8.20 14.48 -0.01
CA ASP A 41 8.44 13.49 -1.08
C ASP A 41 7.15 13.09 -1.82
N TYR A 42 5.99 13.32 -1.19
CA TYR A 42 4.66 13.03 -1.75
C TYR A 42 3.87 14.30 -2.10
N HIS A 43 4.54 15.45 -2.17
CA HIS A 43 3.93 16.75 -2.44
C HIS A 43 2.81 17.13 -1.44
N LEU A 44 2.90 16.63 -0.21
CA LEU A 44 1.94 16.97 0.83
C LEU A 44 2.19 18.41 1.34
N PRO A 45 1.13 19.19 1.60
CA PRO A 45 1.22 20.50 2.24
C PRO A 45 2.04 20.47 3.55
N ASN A 46 2.70 21.59 3.83
CA ASN A 46 3.49 21.71 5.05
C ASN A 46 2.60 21.52 6.30
N GLY A 47 3.03 20.67 7.22
CA GLY A 47 2.28 20.29 8.42
C GLY A 47 1.32 19.10 8.27
N GLU A 48 1.08 18.61 7.05
CA GLU A 48 0.32 17.36 6.87
C GLU A 48 1.20 16.16 7.21
N LYS A 49 0.70 15.28 8.08
CA LYS A 49 1.43 14.06 8.47
C LYS A 49 1.27 12.99 7.41
N LEU A 50 2.38 12.36 7.01
CA LEU A 50 2.37 11.26 6.04
C LEU A 50 1.39 10.14 6.43
N ASN A 51 1.34 9.76 7.72
CA ASN A 51 0.39 8.75 8.22
C ASN A 51 -1.09 9.15 8.03
N GLU A 52 -1.43 10.44 8.13
CA GLU A 52 -2.80 10.92 7.92
C GLU A 52 -3.18 10.84 6.43
N ALA A 53 -2.25 11.20 5.54
CA ALA A 53 -2.41 11.06 4.10
C ALA A 53 -2.55 9.58 3.69
N ILE A 54 -1.74 8.69 4.27
CA ILE A 54 -1.83 7.24 4.09
C ILE A 54 -3.20 6.73 4.53
N ASN A 55 -3.64 7.06 5.76
CA ASN A 55 -4.93 6.63 6.29
C ASN A 55 -6.10 7.10 5.42
N ARG A 56 -6.07 8.35 4.96
CA ARG A 56 -7.10 8.90 4.07
C ARG A 56 -7.15 8.15 2.73
N SER A 57 -5.98 7.89 2.15
CA SER A 57 -5.86 7.14 0.90
C SER A 57 -6.35 5.70 1.06
N TRP A 58 -6.02 5.06 2.18
CA TRP A 58 -6.49 3.73 2.52
C TRP A 58 -8.02 3.67 2.65
N ASN A 59 -8.61 4.61 3.39
CA ASN A 59 -10.07 4.68 3.54
C ASN A 59 -10.77 4.88 2.18
N ARG A 60 -10.22 5.73 1.31
CA ARG A 60 -10.72 5.92 -0.06
C ARG A 60 -10.63 4.63 -0.89
N LEU A 61 -9.51 3.91 -0.78
CA LEU A 61 -9.29 2.65 -1.47
C LEU A 61 -10.29 1.57 -0.99
N GLN A 62 -10.53 1.47 0.32
CA GLN A 62 -11.50 0.55 0.87
C GLN A 62 -12.91 0.79 0.32
N GLY A 63 -13.34 2.05 0.21
CA GLY A 63 -14.62 2.40 -0.41
C GLY A 63 -14.70 2.01 -1.89
N SER A 64 -13.64 2.29 -2.64
CA SER A 64 -13.53 1.92 -4.07
C SER A 64 -13.56 0.39 -4.23
N TRP A 65 -12.88 -0.34 -3.36
CA TRP A 65 -12.86 -1.80 -3.35
C TRP A 65 -14.23 -2.40 -3.03
N ALA A 66 -14.94 -1.85 -2.04
CA ALA A 66 -16.28 -2.30 -1.69
C ALA A 66 -17.24 -2.13 -2.89
N ALA A 67 -17.18 -1.00 -3.58
CA ALA A 67 -17.98 -0.75 -4.78
C ALA A 67 -17.62 -1.70 -5.93
N PHE A 68 -16.32 -1.93 -6.16
CA PHE A 68 -15.84 -2.86 -7.17
C PHE A 68 -16.25 -4.31 -6.88
N ARG A 69 -16.13 -4.76 -5.64
CA ARG A 69 -16.60 -6.08 -5.19
C ARG A 69 -18.10 -6.27 -5.45
N ALA A 70 -18.92 -5.31 -5.05
CA ALA A 70 -20.37 -5.37 -5.26
C ALA A 70 -20.76 -5.38 -6.75
N MET A 71 -20.00 -4.68 -7.60
CA MET A 71 -20.15 -4.77 -9.05
C MET A 71 -19.79 -6.17 -9.56
N ARG A 72 -18.67 -6.74 -9.09
CA ARG A 72 -18.20 -8.06 -9.53
C ARG A 72 -19.19 -9.18 -9.23
N GLU A 73 -19.88 -9.09 -8.10
CA GLU A 73 -20.91 -10.07 -7.71
C GLU A 73 -22.14 -10.08 -8.63
N ARG A 74 -22.34 -9.01 -9.43
CA ARG A 74 -23.47 -8.87 -10.36
C ARG A 74 -23.11 -9.29 -11.79
N LEU A 75 -21.86 -9.67 -12.05
CA LEU A 75 -21.41 -10.07 -13.38
C LEU A 75 -22.01 -11.41 -13.78
N GLY A 76 -22.48 -11.48 -15.03
CA GLY A 76 -22.92 -12.72 -15.63
C GLY A 76 -21.77 -13.67 -15.93
N ILE A 77 -22.08 -14.95 -16.11
CA ILE A 77 -21.09 -15.94 -16.56
C ILE A 77 -20.57 -15.54 -17.95
N GLY A 78 -19.26 -15.36 -18.08
CA GLY A 78 -18.60 -14.94 -19.32
C GLY A 78 -18.42 -13.44 -19.49
N ASP A 79 -18.86 -12.62 -18.53
CA ASP A 79 -18.59 -11.19 -18.52
C ASP A 79 -17.25 -10.89 -17.83
N PHE A 80 -16.31 -10.34 -18.60
CA PHE A 80 -14.99 -9.98 -18.12
C PHE A 80 -14.94 -8.61 -17.43
N ALA A 81 -16.01 -7.80 -17.52
CA ALA A 81 -16.14 -6.48 -16.89
C ALA A 81 -14.93 -5.56 -17.10
N THR A 82 -14.35 -5.60 -18.30
CA THR A 82 -13.08 -4.92 -18.59
C THR A 82 -13.24 -3.41 -18.58
N GLY A 83 -14.36 -2.89 -19.08
CA GLY A 83 -14.69 -1.46 -19.03
C GLY A 83 -14.93 -0.99 -17.59
N GLU A 84 -15.77 -1.71 -16.86
CA GLU A 84 -16.15 -1.36 -15.50
C GLU A 84 -14.97 -1.45 -14.52
N THR A 85 -14.08 -2.43 -14.71
CA THR A 85 -12.84 -2.51 -13.93
C THR A 85 -11.94 -1.30 -14.22
N ARG A 86 -11.85 -0.88 -15.48
CA ARG A 86 -11.03 0.28 -15.85
C ARG A 86 -11.61 1.59 -15.31
N ASP A 87 -12.92 1.73 -15.28
CA ASP A 87 -13.57 2.97 -14.86
C ASP A 87 -13.74 3.09 -13.34
N ARG A 88 -13.83 1.95 -12.62
CA ARG A 88 -14.18 1.94 -11.18
C ARG A 88 -13.06 1.46 -10.26
N TRP A 89 -11.98 0.90 -10.80
CA TRP A 89 -10.88 0.35 -10.01
C TRP A 89 -9.50 0.91 -10.36
N LEU A 90 -9.24 1.20 -11.65
CA LEU A 90 -7.98 1.80 -12.14
C LEU A 90 -8.07 3.33 -12.19
#